data_AF-A0A4U3A0H8-F1
#
_entry.id   AF-A0A4U3A0H8-F1
#
_cell.length_a   1.000
_cell.length_b   1.000
_cell.length_c   1.000
_cell.angle_alpha   90.00
_cell.angle_beta   90.00
_cell.angle_gamma   90.00
#
_symmetry.space_group_name_H-M   'P 1'
#
loop_
_entity.id
_entity.type
_entity.pdbx_description
1 polymer ?
#
loop_
_entity_poly.entity_id
_entity_poly.type
_entity_poly.pdbx_seq_one_letter_code
_entity_poly.pdbx_strand_id
1 'polypeptide(L)' 'MLVLITYDVSTVGGAGQKRLRKVSKVCQNYGQRVQNSVFECVVDAAQLATLKMELIKI' A
#
# COMPACT_ATOMS: atom_id res chain seq x y z
N MET A 1 10.35 12.19 -0.13
CA MET A 1 11.09 11.03 -0.68
C MET A 1 10.13 10.18 -1.49
N LEU A 2 10.55 9.68 -2.66
CA LEU A 2 9.76 8.71 -3.41
C LEU A 2 9.99 7.31 -2.83
N VAL A 3 8.93 6.57 -2.53
CA VAL A 3 8.96 5.20 -2.02
C VAL A 3 8.10 4.31 -2.92
N LEU A 4 8.72 3.28 -3.49
CA LEU A 4 8.03 2.25 -4.25
C LEU A 4 7.62 1.10 -3.31
N ILE A 5 6.32 0.79 -3.29
CA ILE A 5 5.75 -0.27 -2.46
C ILE A 5 5.24 -1.38 -3.37
N THR A 6 5.83 -2.56 -3.25
CA THR A 6 5.37 -3.79 -3.91
C THR A 6 4.75 -4.71 -2.86
N TYR A 7 3.47 -5.05 -3.02
CA TYR A 7 2.75 -5.89 -2.07
C TYR A 7 2.51 -7.29 -2.64
N ASP A 8 3.17 -8.28 -2.05
CA ASP A 8 2.93 -9.68 -2.38
C ASP A 8 1.71 -10.18 -1.60
N VAL A 9 0.65 -10.49 -2.32
CA VAL A 9 -0.59 -11.01 -1.76
C VAL A 9 -1.26 -11.94 -2.78
N SER A 10 -1.64 -13.13 -2.32
CA SER A 10 -2.43 -14.04 -3.15
C SER A 10 -3.82 -13.46 -3.43
N THR A 11 -4.11 -13.17 -4.69
CA THR A 11 -5.43 -12.68 -5.15
C THR A 11 -6.38 -13.80 -5.56
N VAL A 12 -5.99 -15.06 -5.41
CA VAL A 12 -6.80 -16.24 -5.77
C VAL A 12 -8.05 -16.32 -4.88
N GLY A 13 -7.91 -16.03 -3.59
CA GLY A 13 -9.01 -16.02 -2.63
C GLY A 13 -9.56 -14.63 -2.32
N GLY A 14 -10.84 -14.55 -1.96
CA GLY A 14 -11.51 -13.28 -1.61
C GLY A 14 -10.85 -12.52 -0.43
N ALA A 15 -10.21 -13.23 0.50
CA ALA A 15 -9.50 -12.61 1.62
C ALA A 15 -8.29 -11.77 1.17
N GLY A 16 -7.49 -12.28 0.23
CA GLY A 16 -6.33 -11.55 -0.30
C GLY A 16 -6.73 -10.37 -1.18
N GLN A 17 -7.80 -10.51 -1.98
CA GLN A 17 -8.38 -9.39 -2.71
C GLN A 17 -8.90 -8.29 -1.76
N LYS A 18 -9.53 -8.67 -0.64
CA LYS A 18 -10.00 -7.71 0.37
C LYS A 18 -8.85 -6.99 1.06
N ARG A 19 -7.75 -7.69 1.40
CA ARG A 19 -6.53 -7.06 1.93
C ARG A 19 -5.89 -6.12 0.91
N LEU A 20 -5.75 -6.54 -0.35
CA LEU A 20 -5.21 -5.68 -1.41
C LEU A 20 -6.03 -4.39 -1.59
N ARG A 21 -7.37 -4.47 -1.50
CA ARG A 21 -8.23 -3.27 -1.54
C ARG A 21 -7.96 -2.33 -0.37
N LYS A 22 -7.74 -2.84 0.84
CA LYS A 22 -7.39 -2.03 2.01
C LYS A 22 -6.01 -1.37 1.84
N VAL A 23 -4.99 -2.15 1.50
CA VAL A 23 -3.62 -1.65 1.23
C VAL A 23 -3.65 -0.58 0.14
N SER A 24 -4.33 -0.86 -0.96
CA SER A 24 -4.45 0.06 -2.08
C SER A 24 -5.13 1.38 -1.71
N LYS A 25 -6.12 1.36 -0.82
CA LYS A 25 -6.77 2.58 -0.33
C LYS A 25 -5.81 3.42 0.52
N VAL A 26 -5.01 2.78 1.35
CA VAL A 26 -4.01 3.46 2.19
C VAL A 26 -2.87 4.06 1.35
N CYS A 27 -2.25 3.27 0.47
CA CYS A 27 -1.13 3.75 -0.36
C CYS A 27 -1.52 4.90 -1.31
N GLN A 28 -2.75 4.91 -1.82
CA GLN A 28 -3.23 5.98 -2.70
C GLN A 28 -3.49 7.32 -1.98
N ASN A 29 -3.57 7.35 -0.64
CA ASN A 29 -3.61 8.62 0.09
C ASN A 29 -2.26 9.36 0.03
N TYR A 30 -1.19 8.65 -0.30
CA TYR A 30 0.20 9.15 -0.30
C TYR A 30 0.84 9.12 -1.70
N GLY A 31 0.09 8.74 -2.74
CA GLY A 31 0.62 8.66 -4.10
C GLY A 31 -0.27 7.88 -5.05
N GLN A 32 0.33 7.18 -6.02
CA GLN A 32 -0.36 6.57 -7.15
C GLN A 32 -0.19 5.06 -7.19
N ARG A 33 -1.25 4.34 -7.55
CA ARG A 33 -1.19 2.92 -7.88
C ARG A 33 -0.79 2.77 -9.35
N VAL A 34 0.39 2.18 -9.60
CA VAL A 34 0.96 2.04 -10.96
C VAL A 34 0.74 0.65 -11.55
N GLN A 35 0.56 -0.38 -10.72
CA GLN A 35 0.16 -1.73 -11.14
C GLN A 35 -0.84 -2.34 -10.13
N ASN A 36 -1.22 -3.60 -10.33
CA ASN A 36 -2.20 -4.25 -9.46
C ASN A 36 -1.79 -4.21 -7.97
N SER A 37 -0.54 -4.50 -7.64
CA SER A 37 -0.06 -4.44 -6.26
C SER A 37 1.23 -3.63 -6.11
N VAL A 38 1.43 -2.64 -6.98
CA VAL A 38 2.58 -1.73 -6.95
C VAL A 38 2.12 -0.28 -6.85
N PHE A 39 2.71 0.46 -5.91
CA PHE A 39 2.34 1.83 -5.56
C PHE A 39 3.58 2.71 -5.48
N GLU A 40 3.50 3.91 -6.03
CA GLU A 40 4.50 4.96 -5.90
C GLU A 40 3.98 6.01 -4.93
N CYS A 41 4.60 6.12 -3.75
CA CYS A 41 4.20 7.06 -2.70
C CYS A 41 5.26 8.14 -2.51
N VAL A 42 4.83 9.41 -2.49
CA VAL A 42 5.71 10.55 -2.22
C VAL A 42 5.47 11.00 -0.79
N VAL A 43 6.39 10.63 0.11
CA VAL A 43 6.24 10.82 1.56
C VAL A 43 7.50 11.37 2.21
N ASP A 44 7.33 12.10 3.31
CA ASP A 44 8.42 12.41 4.24
C ASP A 44 8.68 11.25 5.24
N ALA A 45 9.64 11.42 6.14
CA ALA A 45 10.02 10.38 7.11
C ALA A 45 8.90 10.09 8.14
N ALA A 46 8.15 11.10 8.57
CA ALA A 46 7.07 10.94 9.53
C ALA A 46 5.86 10.25 8.88
N GLN A 47 5.51 10.67 7.66
CA GLN A 47 4.47 10.04 6.84
C GLN A 47 4.81 8.58 6.52
N LEU A 48 6.08 8.28 6.23
CA LEU A 48 6.52 6.90 6.02
C LEU A 48 6.35 6.03 7.27
N ALA A 49 6.65 6.56 8.46
CA ALA A 49 6.44 5.85 9.72
C ALA A 49 4.95 5.55 9.97
N THR A 50 4.08 6.56 9.76
CA THR A 50 2.62 6.40 9.86
C THR A 50 2.09 5.39 8.84
N LEU A 51 2.51 5.49 7.58
CA LEU A 51 2.13 4.58 6.51
C LEU A 51 2.49 3.13 6.85
N LYS A 52 3.69 2.88 7.37
CA LYS A 52 4.08 1.53 7.83
C LYS A 52 3.18 1.02 8.95
N MET A 53 2.84 1.86 9.94
CA MET A 53 1.93 1.48 11.03
C MET A 53 0.52 1.17 10.53
N GLU A 54 0.01 1.92 9.54
CA GLU A 54 -1.29 1.66 8.94
C GLU A 54 -1.30 0.33 8.16
N LEU A 55 -0.25 0.06 7.38
CA LEU A 55 -0.12 -1.16 6.60
C LEU A 55 -0.01 -2.42 7.47
N ILE A 56 0.67 -2.35 8.63
CA ILE A 56 0.79 -3.48 9.58
C ILE A 56 -0.56 -3.88 10.19
N LYS A 57 -1.53 -2.95 10.27
CA LYS A 57 -2.85 -3.19 10.87
C LYS A 57 -3.86 -3.85 9.90
N ILE A 58 -3.49 -4.07 8.63
CA ILE A 58 -4.38 -4.54 7.56
C ILE A 58 -4.40 -6.06 7.45
#